data_AF-A0A226E9X2-F1
#
_entry.id   AF-A0A226E9X2-F1
#
_cell.length_a   1.000
_cell.length_b   1.000
_cell.length_c   1.000
_cell.angle_alpha   90.00
_cell.angle_beta   90.00
_cell.angle_gamma   90.00
#
_symmetry.space_group_name_H-M   'P 1'
#
loop_
_entity.id
_entity.type
_entity.pdbx_description
1 polymer ?
#
loop_
_entity_poly.entity_id
_entity_poly.type
_entity_poly.pdbx_seq_one_letter_code
_entity_poly.pdbx_strand_id
1 'polypeptide(L)'
;MSFGQDSVPDKCQGVVFLLLVIACIIARWHWPHANQLNEPCRMLNYFFKFEKILISSYGSVPRMPTTLDKYMVVVLQFFETSNFLTPLIIIAIQLQNPCAVPFIGSMSHYCVNALWSPPLILVRAAMLLTDYWIWLHISYDGIFFMTYAFTVSMVTLIDYLAHFKKLVREIRTVPPNDQSIY
;
A
#
# COMPACT_ATOMS: atom_id res chain seq x y z
N MET A 1 -4.48 -27.45 7.26
CA MET A 1 -4.84 -28.30 6.10
C MET A 1 -6.32 -28.64 6.26
N SER A 2 -7.19 -28.00 5.49
CA SER A 2 -8.63 -28.28 5.50
C SER A 2 -8.88 -29.66 4.88
N PHE A 3 -9.62 -30.51 5.57
CA PHE A 3 -10.05 -31.83 5.09
C PHE A 3 -11.28 -31.74 4.14
N GLY A 4 -11.62 -30.53 3.66
CA GLY A 4 -12.74 -30.31 2.74
C GLY A 4 -12.57 -30.95 1.36
N GLN A 5 -13.70 -31.27 0.72
CA GLN A 5 -13.80 -31.79 -0.65
C GLN A 5 -13.47 -30.75 -1.75
N ASP A 6 -12.84 -29.64 -1.39
CA ASP A 6 -12.47 -28.60 -2.36
C ASP A 6 -11.51 -29.15 -3.42
N SER A 7 -11.65 -28.61 -4.62
CA SER A 7 -10.81 -29.00 -5.75
C SER A 7 -9.34 -28.63 -5.45
N VAL A 8 -8.39 -29.38 -6.02
CA VAL A 8 -6.94 -29.10 -5.88
C VAL A 8 -6.58 -27.63 -6.16
N PRO A 9 -7.13 -26.94 -7.19
CA PRO A 9 -6.80 -25.53 -7.42
C PRO A 9 -7.26 -24.59 -6.29
N ASP A 10 -8.42 -24.83 -5.68
CA ASP A 10 -8.92 -24.01 -4.57
C ASP A 10 -7.98 -24.10 -3.35
N LYS A 11 -7.46 -25.30 -3.09
CA LYS A 11 -6.47 -25.55 -2.03
C LYS A 11 -5.16 -24.81 -2.31
N CYS A 12 -4.69 -24.81 -3.55
CA CYS A 12 -3.50 -24.06 -3.96
C CYS A 12 -3.70 -22.55 -3.76
N GLN A 13 -4.87 -22.01 -4.08
CA GLN A 13 -5.16 -20.58 -3.89
C GLN A 13 -5.09 -20.18 -2.41
N GLY A 14 -5.65 -20.99 -1.51
CA GLY A 14 -5.57 -20.74 -0.06
C GLY A 14 -4.13 -20.76 0.48
N VAL A 15 -3.30 -21.68 -0.01
CA VAL A 15 -1.87 -21.76 0.37
C VAL A 15 -1.11 -20.52 -0.10
N VAL A 16 -1.32 -20.07 -1.33
CA VAL A 16 -0.68 -18.85 -1.86
C VAL A 16 -1.09 -17.64 -1.02
N PHE A 17 -2.38 -17.51 -0.71
CA PHE A 17 -2.87 -16.42 0.14
C PHE A 17 -2.22 -16.46 1.52
N LEU A 18 -2.18 -17.62 2.16
CA LEU A 18 -1.53 -17.79 3.47
C LEU A 18 -0.04 -17.43 3.44
N LEU A 19 0.69 -17.85 2.40
CA LEU A 19 2.11 -17.51 2.24
C LEU A 19 2.29 -16.01 2.04
N LEU A 20 1.41 -15.34 1.29
CA LEU A 20 1.42 -13.89 1.15
C LEU A 20 1.17 -13.20 2.50
N VAL A 21 0.20 -13.66 3.28
CA VAL A 21 -0.07 -13.12 4.63
C VAL A 21 1.15 -13.28 5.53
N ILE A 22 1.76 -14.47 5.57
CA ILE A 22 2.96 -14.72 6.35
C ILE A 22 4.11 -13.81 5.89
N ALA A 23 4.31 -13.67 4.59
CA ALA A 23 5.35 -12.80 4.03
C ALA A 23 5.11 -11.33 4.42
N CYS A 24 3.87 -10.83 4.35
CA CYS A 24 3.52 -9.47 4.77
C CYS A 24 3.77 -9.26 6.27
N ILE A 25 3.38 -10.22 7.12
CA ILE A 25 3.62 -10.16 8.56
C ILE A 25 5.13 -10.17 8.85
N ILE A 26 5.89 -11.10 8.28
CA ILE A 26 7.35 -11.17 8.47
C ILE A 26 8.00 -9.86 7.99
N ALA A 27 7.62 -9.36 6.82
CA ALA A 27 8.16 -8.10 6.29
C ALA A 27 7.91 -6.93 7.25
N ARG A 28 6.76 -6.89 7.93
CA ARG A 28 6.47 -5.87 8.95
C ARG A 28 7.30 -6.04 10.22
N TRP A 29 7.40 -7.27 10.73
CA TRP A 29 8.01 -7.56 12.04
C TRP A 29 9.53 -7.74 12.00
N HIS A 30 10.12 -7.97 10.83
CA HIS A 30 11.57 -8.11 10.69
C HIS A 30 12.31 -6.75 10.80
N TRP A 31 11.61 -5.63 10.59
CA TRP A 31 12.23 -4.31 10.45
C TRP A 31 12.28 -3.36 11.65
N PRO A 32 11.75 -3.62 12.87
CA PRO A 32 11.92 -2.69 13.98
C PRO A 32 13.29 -2.94 14.64
N HIS A 33 14.37 -2.52 14.00
CA HIS A 33 15.56 -2.18 14.77
C HIS A 33 15.27 -0.89 15.54
N ALA A 34 15.58 -0.86 16.84
CA ALA A 34 15.05 0.09 17.82
C ALA A 34 15.19 1.59 17.45
N ASN A 35 16.03 1.94 16.47
CA ASN A 35 16.24 3.32 16.00
C ASN A 35 16.16 3.49 14.47
N GLN A 36 15.64 2.50 13.72
CA GLN A 36 15.55 2.58 12.26
C GLN A 36 14.10 2.66 11.81
N LEU A 37 13.79 3.61 10.92
CA LEU A 37 12.52 3.60 10.20
C LEU A 37 12.45 2.37 9.31
N ASN A 38 11.26 1.79 9.19
CA ASN A 38 10.97 0.74 8.19
C ASN A 38 11.49 1.19 6.81
N GLU A 39 12.11 0.27 6.06
CA GLU A 39 12.63 0.48 4.70
C GLU A 39 11.67 1.30 3.81
N PRO A 40 10.38 0.91 3.72
CA PRO A 40 9.27 1.73 3.26
C PRO A 40 9.30 3.24 3.58
N CYS A 41 9.29 3.56 4.87
CA CYS A 41 9.27 4.93 5.37
C CYS A 41 10.60 5.64 5.09
N ARG A 42 11.70 4.89 5.07
CA ARG A 42 13.02 5.42 4.75
C ARG A 42 13.08 5.88 3.30
N MET A 43 12.55 5.08 2.36
CA MET A 43 12.43 5.47 0.95
C MET A 43 11.59 6.73 0.78
N LEU A 44 10.45 6.83 1.46
CA LEU A 44 9.61 8.04 1.42
C LEU A 44 10.33 9.26 1.98
N ASN A 45 11.06 9.10 3.07
CA ASN A 45 11.88 10.17 3.62
C ASN A 45 12.97 10.62 2.63
N TYR A 46 13.56 9.69 1.85
CA TYR A 46 14.48 10.06 0.78
C TYR A 46 13.80 10.85 -0.33
N PHE A 47 12.58 10.47 -0.75
CA PHE A 47 11.82 11.24 -1.74
C PHE A 47 11.47 12.65 -1.24
N PHE A 48 11.02 12.80 0.00
CA PHE A 48 10.76 14.13 0.58
C PHE A 48 12.03 14.96 0.75
N LYS A 49 13.17 14.35 1.11
CA LYS A 49 14.45 15.04 1.15
C LYS A 49 14.87 15.50 -0.25
N PHE A 50 14.73 14.64 -1.25
CA PHE A 50 15.01 14.97 -2.63
C PHE A 50 14.13 16.12 -3.12
N GLU A 51 12.83 16.06 -2.87
CA GLU A 51 11.87 17.12 -3.20
C GLU A 51 12.26 18.44 -2.51
N LYS A 52 12.62 18.39 -1.22
CA LYS A 52 13.08 19.58 -0.48
C LYS A 52 14.36 20.18 -1.08
N ILE A 53 15.33 19.35 -1.46
CA ILE A 53 16.55 19.79 -2.14
C ILE A 53 16.20 20.43 -3.48
N LEU A 54 15.34 19.78 -4.27
CA LEU A 54 14.88 20.30 -5.56
C LEU A 54 14.22 21.67 -5.39
N ILE A 55 13.30 21.82 -4.44
CA ILE A 55 12.63 23.10 -4.13
C ILE A 55 13.65 24.16 -3.70
N SER A 56 14.63 23.80 -2.85
CA SER A 56 15.65 24.75 -2.42
C SER A 56 16.56 25.24 -3.55
N SER A 57 16.83 24.39 -4.55
CA SER A 57 17.62 24.74 -5.74
C SER A 57 16.89 25.67 -6.71
N TYR A 58 15.57 25.82 -6.61
CA TYR A 58 14.79 26.74 -7.44
C TYR A 58 14.83 28.20 -6.97
N GLY A 59 15.51 28.51 -5.86
CA GLY A 59 15.57 29.83 -5.26
C GLY A 59 14.56 30.03 -4.12
N SER A 60 14.53 31.22 -3.53
CA SER A 60 13.76 31.54 -2.31
C SER A 60 12.24 31.54 -2.48
N VAL A 61 11.71 31.25 -3.67
CA VAL A 61 10.27 31.29 -3.94
C VAL A 61 9.70 29.88 -3.77
N PRO A 62 8.76 29.67 -2.81
CA PRO A 62 8.13 28.37 -2.63
C PRO A 62 7.42 27.93 -3.92
N ARG A 63 7.67 26.69 -4.36
CA ARG A 63 6.92 26.06 -5.45
C ARG A 63 5.46 25.96 -5.02
N MET A 64 4.55 26.56 -5.79
CA MET A 64 3.12 26.35 -5.57
C MET A 64 2.73 24.92 -5.97
N PRO A 65 1.83 24.25 -5.21
CA PRO A 65 1.38 22.90 -5.55
C PRO A 65 0.78 22.86 -6.96
N THR A 66 1.28 21.96 -7.78
CA THR A 66 0.77 21.75 -9.13
C THR A 66 -0.59 21.06 -9.08
N THR A 67 -1.33 21.09 -10.19
CA THR A 67 -2.59 20.33 -10.31
C THR A 67 -2.36 18.83 -10.10
N LEU A 68 -1.20 18.31 -10.52
CA LEU A 68 -0.82 16.91 -10.30
C LEU A 68 -0.69 16.59 -8.80
N ASP A 69 -0.08 17.49 -8.03
CA ASP A 69 0.08 17.34 -6.58
C ASP A 69 -1.28 17.28 -5.88
N LYS A 70 -2.23 18.11 -6.33
CA LYS A 70 -3.62 18.07 -5.81
C LYS A 70 -4.32 16.75 -6.15
N TYR A 71 -4.17 16.25 -7.38
CA TYR A 71 -4.72 14.94 -7.76
C TYR A 71 -4.10 13.81 -6.96
N MET A 72 -2.79 13.85 -6.72
CA MET A 72 -2.11 12.87 -5.88
C MET A 72 -2.72 12.84 -4.47
N VAL A 73 -2.93 13.99 -3.83
CA VAL A 73 -3.54 14.05 -2.50
C VAL A 73 -4.94 13.44 -2.49
N VAL A 74 -5.78 13.75 -3.48
CA VAL A 74 -7.12 13.17 -3.60
C VAL A 74 -7.06 11.65 -3.77
N VAL A 75 -6.15 11.16 -4.62
CA VAL A 75 -5.95 9.73 -4.82
C VAL A 75 -5.49 9.05 -3.53
N LEU A 76 -4.53 9.63 -2.81
CA LEU A 76 -4.05 9.09 -1.54
C LEU A 76 -5.16 9.04 -0.48
N GLN A 77 -5.96 10.10 -0.35
CA GLN A 77 -7.11 10.13 0.56
C GLN A 77 -8.17 9.09 0.19
N PHE A 78 -8.41 8.88 -1.11
CA PHE A 78 -9.31 7.83 -1.59
C PHE A 78 -8.80 6.45 -1.20
N PHE A 79 -7.51 6.16 -1.38
CA PHE A 79 -6.90 4.90 -0.97
C PHE A 79 -6.90 4.70 0.55
N GLU A 80 -6.63 5.74 1.34
CA GLU A 80 -6.70 5.68 2.80
C GLU A 80 -8.12 5.32 3.26
N THR A 81 -9.13 5.99 2.70
CA THR A 81 -10.54 5.74 3.02
C THR A 81 -10.97 4.34 2.59
N SER A 82 -10.55 3.89 1.39
CA SER A 82 -10.89 2.56 0.89
C SER A 82 -10.25 1.46 1.73
N ASN A 83 -9.01 1.63 2.19
CA ASN A 83 -8.33 0.66 3.04
C ASN A 83 -9.03 0.46 4.39
N PHE A 84 -9.68 1.48 4.94
CA PHE A 84 -10.53 1.32 6.13
C PHE A 84 -11.87 0.64 5.82
N LEU A 85 -12.46 0.95 4.66
CA LEU A 85 -13.77 0.42 4.27
C LEU A 85 -13.70 -1.05 3.83
N THR A 86 -12.62 -1.48 3.17
CA THR A 86 -12.42 -2.85 2.69
C THR A 86 -12.63 -3.92 3.79
N PRO A 87 -11.96 -3.87 4.96
CA PRO A 87 -12.16 -4.89 5.98
C PRO A 87 -13.60 -4.88 6.55
N LEU A 88 -14.28 -3.73 6.57
CA LEU A 88 -15.70 -3.67 6.97
C LEU A 88 -16.62 -4.37 5.97
N ILE A 89 -16.39 -4.17 4.66
CA ILE A 89 -17.12 -4.88 3.60
C ILE A 89 -16.88 -6.38 3.72
N ILE A 90 -15.65 -6.79 4.02
CA ILE A 90 -15.31 -8.21 4.22
C ILE A 90 -16.07 -8.82 5.38
N ILE A 91 -16.19 -8.12 6.52
CA ILE A 91 -17.01 -8.57 7.63
C ILE A 91 -18.49 -8.66 7.24
N ALA A 92 -19.01 -7.71 6.48
CA ALA A 92 -20.38 -7.78 5.97
C ALA A 92 -20.60 -9.03 5.09
N ILE A 93 -19.64 -9.35 4.21
CA ILE A 93 -19.67 -10.57 3.39
C ILE A 93 -19.63 -11.82 4.27
N GLN A 94 -18.77 -11.89 5.28
CA GLN A 94 -18.69 -13.03 6.20
C GLN A 94 -19.95 -13.23 7.04
N LEU A 95 -20.66 -12.15 7.38
CA LEU A 95 -21.94 -12.25 8.07
C LEU A 95 -23.02 -12.89 7.20
N GLN A 96 -23.00 -12.63 5.89
CA GLN A 96 -23.94 -13.20 4.92
C GLN A 96 -23.53 -14.61 4.46
N ASN A 97 -22.23 -14.84 4.25
CA ASN A 97 -21.64 -16.09 3.78
C ASN A 97 -20.37 -16.43 4.59
N PRO A 98 -20.53 -17.05 5.78
CA PRO A 98 -19.40 -17.37 6.66
C PRO A 98 -18.50 -18.48 6.10
N CYS A 99 -18.98 -19.23 5.11
CA CYS A 99 -18.23 -20.28 4.42
C CYS A 99 -17.47 -19.78 3.18
N ALA A 100 -17.53 -18.47 2.87
CA ALA A 100 -16.79 -17.92 1.73
C ALA A 100 -15.27 -18.01 1.96
N VAL A 101 -14.54 -18.47 0.94
CA VAL A 101 -13.07 -18.40 0.91
C VAL A 101 -12.61 -16.96 0.67
N PRO A 102 -11.45 -16.51 1.20
CA PRO A 102 -10.43 -17.24 1.97
C PRO A 102 -10.54 -17.02 3.50
N PHE A 103 -11.76 -16.87 4.04
CA PHE A 103 -11.95 -16.46 5.44
C PHE A 103 -11.73 -17.61 6.43
N ILE A 104 -11.39 -17.29 7.68
CA ILE A 104 -11.19 -18.31 8.73
C ILE A 104 -12.43 -19.19 8.91
N GLY A 105 -13.63 -18.63 8.70
CA GLY A 105 -14.89 -19.37 8.63
C GLY A 105 -14.85 -20.59 7.72
N SER A 106 -14.39 -20.41 6.48
CA SER A 106 -14.27 -21.48 5.48
C SER A 106 -13.25 -22.56 5.83
N MET A 107 -12.23 -22.24 6.64
CA MET A 107 -11.19 -23.18 7.07
C MET A 107 -11.53 -23.90 8.38
N SER A 108 -12.56 -23.44 9.08
CA SER A 108 -12.96 -24.00 10.37
C SER A 108 -13.80 -25.27 10.20
N HIS A 109 -13.85 -26.09 11.26
CA HIS A 109 -14.74 -27.26 11.30
C HIS A 109 -16.23 -26.91 11.34
N TYR A 110 -16.56 -25.62 11.48
CA TYR A 110 -17.94 -25.11 11.44
C TYR A 110 -18.47 -24.97 10.01
N CYS A 111 -17.61 -25.04 9.01
CA CYS A 111 -18.01 -25.08 7.61
C CYS A 111 -17.71 -26.46 7.01
N VAL A 112 -18.75 -27.23 6.72
CA VAL A 112 -18.62 -28.57 6.10
C VAL A 112 -19.50 -28.62 4.87
N ASN A 113 -18.92 -28.91 3.71
CA ASN A 113 -19.64 -28.93 2.42
C ASN A 113 -20.39 -27.61 2.14
N ALA A 114 -19.75 -26.47 2.44
CA ALA A 114 -20.35 -25.13 2.37
C ALA A 114 -21.60 -24.90 3.26
N LEU A 115 -21.89 -25.81 4.19
CA LEU A 115 -22.94 -25.65 5.19
C LEU A 115 -22.33 -25.12 6.49
N TRP A 116 -22.89 -24.02 6.99
CA TRP A 116 -22.43 -23.35 8.20
C TRP A 116 -23.16 -23.88 9.44
N SER A 117 -22.39 -24.44 10.36
CA SER A 117 -22.83 -24.83 11.69
C SER A 117 -22.41 -23.74 12.69
N PRO A 118 -23.33 -22.91 13.21
CA PRO A 118 -22.97 -21.73 13.99
C PRO A 118 -22.24 -22.12 15.30
N PRO A 119 -21.02 -21.58 15.54
CA PRO A 119 -20.30 -21.81 16.78
C PRO A 119 -20.88 -20.96 17.92
N LEU A 120 -20.33 -21.13 19.13
CA LEU A 120 -20.56 -20.20 20.24
C LEU A 120 -20.28 -18.75 19.80
N ILE A 121 -21.09 -17.80 20.26
CA ILE A 121 -21.03 -16.39 19.87
C ILE A 121 -19.61 -15.82 20.03
N LEU A 122 -18.92 -16.18 21.12
CA LEU A 122 -17.55 -15.76 21.39
C LEU A 122 -16.56 -16.24 20.31
N VAL A 123 -16.69 -17.50 19.88
CA VAL A 123 -15.84 -18.08 18.84
C VAL A 123 -16.11 -17.40 17.49
N ARG A 124 -17.39 -17.17 17.16
CA ARG A 124 -17.76 -16.41 15.95
C ARG A 124 -17.15 -15.00 15.97
N ALA A 125 -17.27 -14.29 17.10
CA ALA A 125 -16.71 -12.95 17.25
C ALA A 125 -15.19 -12.94 17.12
N ALA A 126 -14.50 -13.92 17.71
CA ALA A 126 -13.04 -14.06 17.59
C ALA A 126 -12.61 -14.33 16.14
N MET A 127 -13.33 -15.18 15.41
CA MET A 127 -13.07 -15.46 13.99
C MET A 127 -13.21 -14.19 13.14
N LEU A 128 -14.33 -13.46 13.28
CA LEU A 128 -14.56 -12.19 12.57
C LEU A 128 -13.48 -11.15 12.92
N LEU A 129 -13.13 -11.01 14.21
CA LEU A 129 -12.10 -10.06 14.64
C LEU A 129 -10.73 -10.41 14.08
N THR A 130 -10.40 -11.70 14.01
CA THR A 130 -9.13 -12.17 13.45
C THR A 130 -9.07 -11.92 11.94
N ASP A 131 -10.14 -12.21 11.22
CA ASP A 131 -10.22 -11.90 9.78
C ASP A 131 -10.13 -10.38 9.54
N TYR A 132 -10.88 -9.57 10.29
CA TYR A 132 -10.78 -8.10 10.23
C TYR A 132 -9.33 -7.64 10.43
N TRP A 133 -8.66 -8.16 11.46
CA TRP A 133 -7.27 -7.84 11.78
C TRP A 133 -6.30 -8.22 10.65
N ILE A 134 -6.43 -9.43 10.10
CA ILE A 134 -5.60 -9.89 8.98
C ILE A 134 -5.79 -8.98 7.76
N TRP A 135 -7.04 -8.67 7.41
CA TRP A 135 -7.34 -7.81 6.26
C TRP A 135 -6.87 -6.37 6.47
N LEU A 136 -7.02 -5.84 7.68
CA LEU A 136 -6.48 -4.53 8.04
C LEU A 136 -4.96 -4.49 7.80
N HIS A 137 -4.23 -5.53 8.22
CA HIS A 137 -2.80 -5.65 7.98
C HIS A 137 -2.45 -5.73 6.48
N ILE A 138 -3.12 -6.59 5.72
CA ILE A 138 -2.87 -6.72 4.27
C ILE A 138 -3.12 -5.39 3.55
N SER A 139 -4.21 -4.69 3.90
CA SER A 139 -4.57 -3.40 3.32
C SER A 139 -3.55 -2.32 3.65
N TYR A 140 -3.18 -2.14 4.93
CA TYR A 140 -2.25 -1.08 5.34
C TYR A 140 -0.78 -1.38 4.99
N ASP A 141 -0.32 -2.61 5.23
CA ASP A 141 1.09 -2.96 5.06
C ASP A 141 1.42 -3.35 3.62
N GLY A 142 0.46 -3.94 2.91
CA GLY A 142 0.61 -4.33 1.51
C GLY A 142 0.18 -3.21 0.57
N ILE A 143 -1.13 -3.05 0.41
CA ILE A 143 -1.71 -2.26 -0.67
C ILE A 143 -1.41 -0.77 -0.49
N PHE A 144 -1.76 -0.20 0.67
CA PHE A 144 -1.58 1.23 0.94
C PHE A 144 -0.13 1.64 0.74
N PHE A 145 0.80 0.89 1.33
CA PHE A 145 2.22 1.21 1.23
C PHE A 145 2.72 1.12 -0.22
N MET A 146 2.41 0.05 -0.95
CA MET A 146 2.83 -0.11 -2.33
C MET A 146 2.28 1.00 -3.22
N THR A 147 0.99 1.31 -3.10
CA THR A 147 0.37 2.42 -3.84
C THR A 147 1.04 3.74 -3.52
N TYR A 148 1.25 4.05 -2.23
CA TYR A 148 1.90 5.28 -1.81
C TYR A 148 3.32 5.41 -2.37
N ALA A 149 4.12 4.34 -2.27
CA ALA A 149 5.46 4.27 -2.83
C ALA A 149 5.49 4.52 -4.35
N PHE A 150 4.62 3.85 -5.10
CA PHE A 150 4.54 4.02 -6.56
C PHE A 150 4.09 5.43 -6.94
N THR A 151 3.04 5.95 -6.30
CA THR A 151 2.52 7.29 -6.62
C THR A 151 3.55 8.38 -6.33
N VAL A 152 4.19 8.36 -5.16
CA VAL A 152 5.23 9.33 -4.80
C VAL A 152 6.44 9.23 -5.73
N SER A 153 6.88 8.01 -6.07
CA SER A 153 7.99 7.80 -7.00
C SER A 153 7.68 8.37 -8.39
N MET A 154 6.47 8.14 -8.90
CA MET A 154 6.02 8.66 -10.19
C MET A 154 5.98 10.19 -10.21
N VAL A 155 5.39 10.82 -9.18
CA VAL A 155 5.34 12.29 -9.09
C VAL A 155 6.74 12.88 -9.01
N THR A 156 7.61 12.30 -8.19
CA THR A 156 9.01 12.75 -8.06
C THR A 156 9.77 12.64 -9.39
N LEU A 157 9.56 11.55 -10.14
CA LEU A 157 10.17 11.37 -11.46
C LEU A 157 9.66 12.40 -12.48
N ILE A 158 8.37 12.68 -12.50
CA ILE A 158 7.77 13.70 -13.37
C ILE A 158 8.35 15.08 -13.05
N ASP A 159 8.47 15.41 -11.76
CA ASP A 159 9.06 16.67 -11.31
C ASP A 159 10.54 16.80 -11.67
N TYR A 160 11.29 15.71 -11.53
CA TYR A 160 12.68 15.65 -11.97
C TYR A 160 12.81 15.91 -13.49
N LEU A 161 11.96 15.27 -14.31
CA LEU A 161 11.97 15.48 -15.76
C LEU A 161 11.58 16.92 -16.14
N ALA A 162 10.62 17.51 -15.44
CA ALA A 162 10.24 18.90 -15.62
C ALA A 162 11.39 19.85 -15.27
N HIS A 163 12.12 19.57 -14.19
CA HIS A 163 13.31 20.31 -13.79
C HIS A 163 14.43 20.21 -14.83
N PHE A 164 14.76 19.00 -15.26
CA PHE A 164 15.78 18.76 -16.28
C PHE A 164 15.45 19.50 -17.59
N LYS A 165 14.19 19.46 -18.02
CA LYS A 165 13.73 20.19 -19.22
C LYS A 165 13.90 21.71 -19.08
N LYS A 166 13.72 22.27 -17.87
CA LYS A 166 13.97 23.70 -17.60
C LYS A 166 15.46 24.03 -17.72
N LEU A 167 16.33 23.26 -17.08
CA LEU A 167 17.78 23.47 -17.15
C LEU A 167 18.31 23.40 -18.59
N VAL A 168 17.86 22.42 -19.38
CA VAL A 168 18.25 22.28 -20.79
C VAL A 168 17.80 23.50 -21.62
N ARG A 169 16.64 24.07 -21.32
CA ARG A 169 16.18 25.30 -21.99
C ARG A 169 17.05 26.50 -21.62
N GLU A 170 17.38 26.67 -20.34
CA GLU A 170 18.23 27.76 -19.85
C GLU A 170 19.61 27.73 -20.52
N ILE A 171 20.25 26.55 -20.56
CA ILE A 171 21.55 26.36 -21.23
C ILE A 171 21.48 26.71 -22.72
N ARG A 172 20.39 26.34 -23.41
CA ARG A 172 20.22 26.64 -24.83
C ARG A 172 19.99 28.13 -25.11
N THR A 173 19.40 28.87 -24.17
CA THR A 173 19.09 30.30 -24.35
C THR A 173 20.23 31.25 -24.04
N VAL A 174 21.32 30.79 -23.42
CA VAL A 174 22.51 31.63 -23.16
C VAL A 174 23.24 31.89 -24.49
N PRO A 175 23.31 33.14 -24.98
CA PRO A 175 24.01 33.46 -26.22
C PRO A 175 25.54 33.27 -26.07
N PRO A 176 26.25 32.87 -27.13
CA PRO A 176 27.67 32.52 -27.07
C PRO A 176 28.62 33.69 -26.72
N ASN A 177 28.16 34.95 -26.77
CA ASN A 177 29.03 36.11 -26.54
C ASN A 177 29.47 36.32 -25.07
N ASP A 178 28.79 35.70 -24.10
CA ASP A 178 29.13 35.83 -22.67
C ASP A 178 30.11 34.76 -22.15
N GLN A 179 30.59 33.85 -23.01
CA GLN A 179 31.58 32.82 -22.60
C GLN A 179 33.04 33.29 -22.70
N SER A 180 33.31 34.57 -23.01
CA SER A 180 34.65 35.09 -23.29
C SER A 180 35.41 35.67 -22.09
N ILE A 181 34.90 35.55 -20.85
CA ILE A 181 35.49 36.19 -19.65
C ILE A 181 35.94 35.17 -18.57
N TYR A 182 36.10 33.90 -18.92
CA TYR A 182 36.74 32.90 -18.03
C TYR A 182 37.88 32.16 -18.73
#